data_AF-A0A1G8CYV7-F1
#
_entry.id   AF-A0A1G8CYV7-F1
#
_cell.length_a   1.000
_cell.length_b   1.000
_cell.length_c   1.000
_cell.angle_alpha   90.00
_cell.angle_beta   90.00
_cell.angle_gamma   90.00
#
_symmetry.space_group_name_H-M   'P 1'
#
loop_
_entity.id
_entity.type
_entity.pdbx_description
1 polymer ?
#
loop_
_entity_poly.entity_id
_entity_poly.type
_entity_poly.pdbx_seq_one_letter_code
_entity_poly.pdbx_strand_id
1 'polypeptide(L)'
;MENEYLALLKEKRNLAQGLWRGTVNLTNAVEKEDYGSIKKLLIERQGQMDQLVKLVGNYQKEVQCPENEETLRIKRDVKSLLEQTVTQSRQTLENIIRQKDTAAHKIRCLQLSKKAMSEGYFKKIPQSYGYFIDKKIGALHLKERKR
;
A
#
# COMPACT_ATOMS: atom_id res chain seq x y z
N MET A 1 24.77 8.85 36.72
CA MET A 1 23.78 9.79 36.16
C MET A 1 24.07 10.05 34.68
N GLU A 2 25.22 10.62 34.32
CA GLU A 2 25.60 10.92 32.92
C GLU A 2 25.64 9.68 32.00
N ASN A 3 26.13 8.54 32.53
CA ASN A 3 26.24 7.29 31.78
C ASN A 3 24.87 6.61 31.50
N GLU A 4 23.88 6.77 32.39
CA GLU A 4 22.53 6.23 32.20
C GLU A 4 21.75 7.02 31.14
N TYR A 5 21.91 8.35 31.13
CA TYR A 5 21.26 9.20 30.14
C TYR A 5 21.78 8.95 28.73
N LEU A 6 23.10 8.81 28.59
CA LEU A 6 23.72 8.46 27.31
C LEU A 6 23.28 7.08 26.82
N ALA A 7 23.15 6.10 27.72
CA ALA A 7 22.64 4.77 27.38
C ALA A 7 21.19 4.85 26.86
N LEU A 8 20.32 5.63 27.51
CA LEU A 8 18.94 5.85 27.08
C LEU A 8 18.85 6.53 25.71
N LEU A 9 19.71 7.53 25.45
CA LEU A 9 19.79 8.17 24.13
C LEU A 9 20.27 7.21 23.04
N LYS A 10 21.25 6.35 23.35
CA LYS A 10 21.71 5.29 22.43
C LYS A 10 20.61 4.29 22.13
N GLU A 11 19.83 3.90 23.13
CA GLU A 11 18.66 3.03 22.96
C GLU A 11 17.59 3.69 22.07
N LYS A 12 17.25 4.96 22.33
CA LYS A 12 16.34 5.74 21.47
C LYS A 12 16.82 5.80 20.02
N ARG A 13 18.13 6.00 19.81
CA ARG A 13 18.74 5.98 18.47
C ARG A 13 18.60 4.64 17.79
N ASN A 14 18.87 3.54 18.49
CA ASN A 14 18.75 2.20 17.93
C ASN A 14 17.31 1.89 17.51
N LEU A 15 16.32 2.28 18.32
CA LEU A 15 14.91 2.12 17.99
C LEU A 15 14.48 3.00 16.83
N ALA A 16 14.92 4.26 16.78
CA ALA A 16 14.66 5.15 15.64
C ALA A 16 15.26 4.60 14.34
N GLN A 17 16.47 4.04 14.39
CA GLN A 17 17.09 3.35 13.25
C GLN A 17 16.32 2.10 12.83
N GLY A 18 15.87 1.29 13.80
CA GLY A 18 15.01 0.13 13.56
C GLY A 18 13.71 0.52 12.87
N LEU A 19 13.07 1.59 13.35
CA LEU A 19 11.83 2.13 12.81
C LEU A 19 12.02 2.65 11.37
N TRP A 20 13.13 3.36 11.12
CA TRP A 20 13.48 3.82 9.78
C TRP A 20 13.65 2.65 8.81
N ARG A 21 14.47 1.65 9.18
CA ARG A 21 14.68 0.44 8.36
C ARG A 21 13.38 -0.32 8.11
N GLY A 22 12.55 -0.49 9.14
CA GLY A 22 11.24 -1.12 9.02
C GLY A 22 10.32 -0.35 8.06
N THR A 23 10.38 0.98 8.09
CA THR A 23 9.60 1.84 7.18
C THR A 23 10.06 1.72 5.73
N VAL A 24 11.38 1.70 5.47
CA VAL A 24 11.94 1.47 4.13
C VAL A 24 11.55 0.07 3.61
N ASN A 25 11.64 -0.96 4.45
CA ASN A 25 11.23 -2.31 4.08
C ASN A 25 9.73 -2.38 3.75
N LEU A 26 8.90 -1.67 4.52
CA LEU A 26 7.46 -1.56 4.26
C LEU A 26 7.20 -0.87 2.92
N THR A 27 7.89 0.23 2.60
CA THR A 27 7.79 0.87 1.28
C THR A 27 8.11 -0.12 0.17
N ASN A 28 9.24 -0.82 0.27
CA ASN A 28 9.65 -1.80 -0.74
C ASN A 28 8.62 -2.94 -0.91
N ALA A 29 8.02 -3.42 0.19
CA ALA A 29 7.00 -4.45 0.14
C ALA A 29 5.71 -3.95 -0.53
N VAL A 30 5.32 -2.69 -0.26
CA VAL A 30 4.17 -2.03 -0.91
C VAL A 30 4.39 -1.84 -2.40
N GLU A 31 5.59 -1.38 -2.80
CA GLU A 31 5.94 -1.19 -4.22
C GLU A 31 5.94 -2.51 -4.99
N LYS A 32 6.33 -3.62 -4.34
CA LYS A 32 6.32 -4.96 -4.91
C LYS A 32 4.98 -5.68 -4.81
N GLU A 33 3.95 -5.04 -4.23
CA GLU A 33 2.65 -5.66 -3.93
C GLU A 33 2.78 -6.97 -3.10
N ASP A 34 3.81 -7.07 -2.26
CA ASP A 34 4.03 -8.23 -1.38
C ASP A 34 3.14 -8.15 -0.13
N TYR A 35 1.85 -8.41 -0.33
CA TYR A 35 0.85 -8.38 0.72
C TYR A 35 1.13 -9.37 1.87
N GLY A 36 1.88 -10.45 1.60
CA GLY A 36 2.26 -11.44 2.61
C GLY A 36 3.19 -10.85 3.66
N SER A 37 4.21 -10.09 3.21
CA SER A 37 5.19 -9.47 4.11
C SER A 37 4.68 -8.20 4.78
N ILE A 38 3.77 -7.44 4.15
CA ILE A 38 3.28 -6.14 4.66
C ILE A 38 2.69 -6.26 6.07
N LYS A 39 1.85 -7.28 6.34
CA LYS A 39 1.23 -7.44 7.67
C LYS A 39 2.27 -7.63 8.77
N LYS A 40 3.28 -8.46 8.51
CA LYS A 40 4.37 -8.73 9.47
C LYS A 40 5.17 -7.45 9.74
N LEU A 41 5.54 -6.73 8.68
CA LEU A 41 6.30 -5.48 8.79
C LEU A 41 5.53 -4.40 9.55
N LEU A 42 4.21 -4.30 9.38
CA LEU A 42 3.38 -3.37 10.14
C LEU A 42 3.36 -3.68 11.64
N ILE A 43 3.27 -4.97 12.01
CA ILE A 43 3.28 -5.40 13.42
C ILE A 43 4.63 -5.08 14.06
N GLU A 44 5.74 -5.44 13.39
CA GLU A 44 7.10 -5.15 13.88
C GLU A 44 7.31 -3.64 14.07
N ARG A 45 6.85 -2.84 13.11
CA ARG A 45 6.93 -1.38 13.15
C ARG A 45 6.12 -0.78 14.29
N GLN A 46 4.90 -1.27 14.53
CA GLN A 46 4.08 -0.83 15.65
C GLN A 46 4.77 -1.13 16.99
N GLY A 47 5.35 -2.33 17.13
CA GLY A 47 6.10 -2.70 18.34
C GLY A 47 7.28 -1.76 18.62
N GLN A 48 8.01 -1.34 17.58
CA GLN A 48 9.09 -0.35 17.71
C GLN A 48 8.56 1.03 18.12
N MET A 49 7.42 1.47 17.58
CA MET A 49 6.77 2.72 17.99
C MET A 49 6.34 2.67 19.45
N ASP A 50 5.74 1.56 19.89
CA ASP A 50 5.29 1.40 21.26
C ASP A 50 6.47 1.42 22.25
N GLN A 51 7.60 0.82 21.87
CA GLN A 51 8.85 0.88 22.65
C GLN A 51 9.40 2.31 22.73
N LEU A 52 9.42 3.04 21.62
CA LEU A 52 9.82 4.45 21.61
C LEU A 52 8.92 5.29 22.51
N VAL A 53 7.59 5.12 22.43
CA VAL A 53 6.63 5.84 23.28
C VAL A 53 6.87 5.54 24.75
N LYS A 54 7.16 4.29 25.14
CA LYS A 54 7.50 3.93 26.53
C LYS A 54 8.78 4.61 27.01
N LEU A 55 9.83 4.61 26.20
CA LEU A 55 11.11 5.26 26.53
C LEU A 55 10.98 6.78 26.63
N VAL A 56 10.12 7.37 25.80
CA VAL A 56 9.77 8.78 25.86
C VAL A 56 8.96 9.05 27.14
N GLY A 57 7.92 8.26 27.42
CA GLY A 57 7.05 8.41 28.61
C GLY A 57 7.77 8.40 29.96
N ASN A 58 8.95 7.77 30.07
CA ASN A 58 9.80 7.74 31.27
C ASN A 58 10.63 9.04 31.47
N TYR A 59 10.09 10.19 31.07
CA TYR A 59 10.75 11.49 30.80
C TYR A 59 11.49 12.17 31.96
N GLN A 60 11.38 11.70 33.20
CA GLN A 60 11.94 12.40 34.38
C GLN A 60 13.48 12.50 34.38
N LYS A 61 14.19 11.66 33.61
CA LYS A 61 15.66 11.63 33.59
C LYS A 61 16.32 12.58 32.57
N GLU A 62 15.59 13.12 31.59
CA GLU A 62 16.21 13.94 30.53
C GLU A 62 16.56 15.37 30.95
N VAL A 63 15.93 15.89 32.01
CA VAL A 63 16.01 17.31 32.42
C VAL A 63 17.25 17.60 33.28
N GLN A 64 17.95 16.58 33.80
CA GLN A 64 19.02 16.75 34.79
C GLN A 64 20.44 16.47 34.28
N CYS A 65 20.65 16.22 32.98
CA CYS A 65 21.99 15.95 32.45
C CYS A 65 22.57 17.16 31.68
N PRO A 66 23.84 17.52 31.92
CA PRO A 66 24.52 18.55 31.15
C PRO A 66 24.62 18.13 29.67
N GLU A 67 24.34 19.06 28.77
CA GLU A 67 24.45 18.81 27.32
C GLU A 67 25.92 18.74 26.91
N ASN A 68 26.36 17.56 26.49
CA ASN A 68 27.65 17.36 25.85
C ASN A 68 27.48 17.23 24.31
N GLU A 69 28.57 17.34 23.56
CA GLU A 69 28.52 17.29 22.09
C GLU A 69 27.98 15.95 21.56
N GLU A 70 28.29 14.83 22.22
CA GLU A 70 27.83 13.49 21.85
C GLU A 70 26.30 13.36 21.99
N THR A 71 25.73 13.83 23.09
CA THR A 71 24.29 13.81 23.39
C THR A 71 23.51 14.68 22.42
N LEU A 72 24.03 15.87 22.10
CA LEU A 72 23.45 16.75 21.07
C LEU A 72 23.46 16.09 19.70
N ARG A 73 24.57 15.43 19.32
CA ARG A 73 24.67 14.69 18.06
C ARG A 73 23.64 13.55 18.02
N ILE A 74 23.52 12.75 19.06
CA ILE A 74 22.55 11.65 19.12
C ILE A 74 21.11 12.17 19.04
N LYS A 75 20.77 13.26 19.75
CA LYS A 75 19.45 13.88 19.66
C LYS A 75 19.12 14.33 18.22
N ARG A 76 20.08 14.97 17.52
CA ARG A 76 19.89 15.37 16.12
C ARG A 76 19.71 14.17 15.19
N ASP A 77 20.50 13.11 15.36
CA ASP A 77 20.38 11.87 14.59
C ASP A 77 18.98 11.24 14.78
N VAL A 78 18.53 11.13 16.04
CA VAL A 78 17.20 10.59 16.36
C VAL A 78 16.10 11.43 15.70
N LYS A 79 16.16 12.76 15.85
CA LYS A 79 15.18 13.67 15.25
C LYS A 79 15.13 13.52 13.73
N SER A 80 16.29 13.53 13.08
CA SER A 80 16.41 13.37 11.62
C SER A 80 15.81 12.04 11.15
N LEU A 81 16.12 10.93 11.82
CA LEU A 81 15.57 9.61 11.48
C LEU A 81 14.04 9.56 11.61
N LEU A 82 13.49 10.19 12.65
CA LEU A 82 12.04 10.24 12.86
C LEU A 82 11.35 11.11 11.80
N GLU A 83 11.93 12.26 11.45
CA GLU A 83 11.42 13.14 10.38
C GLU A 83 11.43 12.43 9.01
N GLN A 84 12.53 11.73 8.69
CA GLN A 84 12.63 10.90 7.49
C GLN A 84 11.57 9.79 7.51
N THR A 85 11.41 9.11 8.64
CA THR A 85 10.40 8.06 8.83
C THR A 85 8.99 8.58 8.55
N VAL A 86 8.63 9.73 9.09
CA VAL A 86 7.30 10.34 8.87
C VAL A 86 7.11 10.68 7.40
N THR A 87 8.11 11.29 6.77
CA THR A 87 8.06 11.68 5.36
C THR A 87 7.86 10.46 4.45
N GLN A 88 8.66 9.41 4.65
CA GLN A 88 8.56 8.16 3.91
C GLN A 88 7.21 7.45 4.12
N SER A 89 6.68 7.52 5.34
CA SER A 89 5.37 6.94 5.67
C SER A 89 4.23 7.61 4.93
N ARG A 90 4.28 8.94 4.79
CA ARG A 90 3.27 9.70 4.03
C ARG A 90 3.30 9.31 2.55
N GLN A 91 4.48 9.25 1.96
CA GLN A 91 4.65 8.81 0.57
C GLN A 91 4.16 7.37 0.36
N THR A 92 4.48 6.46 1.29
CA THR A 92 4.02 5.07 1.24
C THR A 92 2.50 4.99 1.33
N LEU A 93 1.87 5.78 2.21
CA LEU A 93 0.42 5.84 2.34
C LEU A 93 -0.25 6.35 1.06
N GLU A 94 0.28 7.41 0.45
CA GLU A 94 -0.21 7.91 -0.84
C GLU A 94 -0.15 6.83 -1.93
N ASN A 95 0.94 6.05 -1.97
CA ASN A 95 1.07 4.94 -2.92
C ASN A 95 0.00 3.86 -2.68
N ILE A 96 -0.20 3.46 -1.43
CA ILE A 96 -1.25 2.48 -1.05
C ILE A 96 -2.64 2.98 -1.47
N ILE A 97 -2.95 4.27 -1.28
CA ILE A 97 -4.24 4.84 -1.69
C ILE A 97 -4.41 4.74 -3.20
N ARG A 98 -3.38 5.08 -4.00
CA ARG A 98 -3.43 4.95 -5.46
C ARG A 98 -3.60 3.50 -5.92
N GLN A 99 -2.92 2.55 -5.28
CA GLN A 99 -3.08 1.12 -5.55
C GLN A 99 -4.51 0.65 -5.25
N LYS A 100 -5.08 1.08 -4.13
CA LYS A 100 -6.48 0.79 -3.75
C LYS A 100 -7.46 1.31 -4.81
N ASP A 101 -7.30 2.55 -5.26
CA ASP A 101 -8.19 3.15 -6.27
C ASP A 101 -8.08 2.43 -7.61
N THR A 102 -6.87 2.04 -8.00
CA THR A 102 -6.60 1.25 -9.20
C THR A 102 -7.27 -0.13 -9.11
N ALA A 103 -7.16 -0.81 -7.98
CA ALA A 103 -7.81 -2.09 -7.75
C ALA A 103 -9.35 -1.96 -7.80
N ALA A 104 -9.92 -0.93 -7.17
CA ALA A 104 -11.35 -0.66 -7.21
C ALA A 104 -11.85 -0.37 -8.64
N HIS A 105 -11.06 0.35 -9.45
CA HIS A 105 -11.37 0.56 -10.86
C HIS A 105 -11.36 -0.76 -11.65
N LYS A 106 -10.33 -1.59 -11.49
CA LYS A 106 -10.24 -2.91 -12.14
C LYS A 106 -11.44 -3.80 -11.79
N ILE A 107 -11.85 -3.83 -10.53
CA ILE A 107 -13.04 -4.59 -10.08
C ILE A 107 -14.31 -4.09 -10.79
N ARG A 108 -14.50 -2.76 -10.87
CA ARG A 108 -15.65 -2.19 -11.59
C ARG A 108 -15.66 -2.57 -13.08
N CYS A 109 -14.50 -2.52 -13.75
CA CYS A 109 -14.40 -2.96 -15.14
C CYS A 109 -14.76 -4.44 -15.30
N LEU A 110 -14.27 -5.32 -14.41
CA LEU A 110 -14.62 -6.75 -14.44
C LEU A 110 -16.12 -6.99 -14.24
N GLN A 111 -16.77 -6.22 -13.35
CA GLN A 111 -18.22 -6.31 -13.15
C GLN A 111 -19.01 -5.86 -14.38
N LEU A 112 -18.59 -4.78 -15.03
CA LEU A 112 -19.18 -4.31 -16.28
C LEU A 112 -18.98 -5.32 -17.41
N SER A 113 -17.78 -5.89 -17.56
CA SER A 113 -17.50 -6.94 -18.53
C SER A 113 -18.37 -8.17 -18.29
N LYS A 114 -18.49 -8.62 -17.03
CA LYS A 114 -19.39 -9.73 -16.66
C LYS A 114 -20.84 -9.44 -17.06
N LYS A 115 -21.33 -8.22 -16.79
CA LYS A 115 -22.68 -7.79 -17.18
C LYS A 115 -22.84 -7.84 -18.70
N ALA A 116 -21.93 -7.22 -19.45
CA ALA A 116 -21.95 -7.21 -20.91
C ALA A 116 -21.92 -8.63 -21.51
N MET A 117 -21.09 -9.53 -20.96
CA MET A 117 -21.06 -10.94 -21.39
C MET A 117 -22.38 -11.64 -21.12
N SER A 118 -22.95 -11.48 -19.91
CA SER A 118 -24.22 -12.13 -19.54
C SER A 118 -25.44 -11.60 -20.29
N GLU A 119 -25.51 -10.29 -20.56
CA GLU A 119 -26.66 -9.64 -21.19
C GLU A 119 -26.56 -9.60 -22.72
N GLY A 120 -25.34 -9.59 -23.27
CA GLY A 120 -25.10 -9.52 -24.71
C GLY A 120 -24.86 -10.88 -25.36
N TYR A 121 -23.92 -11.66 -24.82
CA TYR A 121 -23.45 -12.90 -25.46
C TYR A 121 -24.15 -14.15 -24.94
N PHE A 122 -24.41 -14.22 -23.64
CA PHE A 122 -25.04 -15.38 -22.99
C PHE A 122 -26.49 -15.12 -22.59
N LYS A 123 -27.14 -14.13 -23.18
CA LYS A 123 -28.55 -13.86 -22.93
C LYS A 123 -29.32 -15.14 -23.25
N LYS A 124 -29.81 -15.83 -22.21
CA LYS A 124 -30.72 -16.96 -22.36
C LYS A 124 -32.03 -16.40 -22.90
N ILE A 125 -32.11 -16.25 -24.21
CA ILE A 125 -33.37 -16.00 -24.90
C ILE A 125 -34.15 -17.30 -24.70
N PRO A 126 -35.30 -17.28 -23.99
CA PRO A 126 -36.15 -18.46 -23.95
C PRO A 126 -36.49 -18.78 -25.41
N GLN A 127 -36.12 -19.96 -25.88
CA GLN A 127 -36.56 -20.46 -27.18
C GLN A 127 -38.09 -20.56 -27.10
N SER A 128 -38.79 -19.52 -27.54
CA SER A 128 -40.19 -19.62 -27.87
C SER A 128 -40.26 -20.60 -29.03
N TYR A 129 -40.87 -21.77 -28.81
CA TYR A 129 -41.26 -22.67 -29.88
C TYR A 129 -42.06 -21.87 -30.92
N GLY A 130 -41.43 -21.52 -32.05
CA GLY A 130 -42.04 -20.64 -33.03
C GLY A 130 -41.07 -20.19 -34.12
N TYR A 131 -41.10 -20.94 -35.22
CA TYR A 131 -40.61 -20.62 -36.57
C TYR A 131 -39.26 -19.91 -36.70
N PHE A 132 -38.24 -20.70 -37.07
CA PHE A 132 -37.00 -20.19 -37.65
C PHE A 132 -37.32 -19.37 -38.91
N ILE A 133 -37.24 -18.04 -38.81
CA ILE A 133 -37.06 -17.20 -40.00
C ILE A 133 -35.59 -17.34 -40.37
N ASP A 134 -35.31 -18.24 -41.32
CA ASP A 134 -34.03 -18.33 -42.02
C ASP A 134 -33.81 -17.00 -42.76
N LYS A 135 -33.15 -16.04 -42.09
CA LYS A 135 -32.61 -14.86 -42.77
C LYS A 135 -31.44 -15.34 -43.63
N LYS A 136 -31.74 -15.86 -44.82
CA LYS A 136 -30.77 -15.98 -45.91
C LYS A 136 -30.33 -14.59 -46.36
N ILE A 137 -29.38 -14.02 -45.63
CA ILE A 137 -28.62 -12.87 -46.08
C ILE A 137 -27.67 -13.40 -47.17
N GLY A 138 -27.94 -13.06 -48.45
CA GLY A 138 -26.91 -13.09 -49.50
C GLY A 138 -27.10 -14.01 -50.71
N ALA A 139 -28.31 -14.25 -51.22
CA ALA A 139 -28.49 -15.02 -52.47
C ALA A 139 -29.36 -14.34 -53.55
N LEU A 140 -29.45 -13.01 -53.54
CA LEU A 140 -30.09 -12.24 -54.61
C LEU A 140 -29.14 -11.14 -55.04
N HIS A 141 -28.26 -11.48 -56.00
CA HIS A 141 -27.70 -10.60 -57.04
C HIS A 141 -26.52 -11.33 -57.73
N LEU A 142 -26.82 -12.44 -58.39
CA LEU A 142 -25.87 -13.10 -59.29
C LEU A 142 -26.64 -13.80 -60.40
N LYS A 143 -27.33 -13.01 -61.22
CA LYS A 143 -27.74 -13.34 -62.59
C LYS A 143 -28.40 -12.12 -63.22
N GLU A 144 -27.58 -11.29 -63.85
CA GLU A 144 -27.97 -10.53 -65.05
C GLU A 144 -26.72 -9.89 -65.65
N ARG A 145 -25.84 -10.73 -66.22
CA ARG A 145 -24.98 -10.35 -67.35
C ARG A 145 -24.82 -11.55 -68.24
N LYS A 146 -25.72 -11.65 -69.23
CA LYS A 146 -25.49 -12.23 -70.56
C LYS A 146 -26.76 -12.04 -71.39
N ARG A 147 -26.79 -10.98 -72.18
CA ARG A 147 -27.01 -10.99 -73.62
C ARG A 147 -26.68 -9.61 -74.17
#